data_AF-A0A1F3ZWY4-F1
#
_entry.id   AF-A0A1F3ZWY4-F1
#
_cell.length_a   1.000
_cell.length_b   1.000
_cell.length_c   1.000
_cell.angle_alpha   90.00
_cell.angle_beta   90.00
_cell.angle_gamma   90.00
#
_symmetry.space_group_name_H-M   'P 1'
#
loop_
_entity.id
_entity.type
_entity.pdbx_description
1 polymer ?
#
loop_
_entity_poly.entity_id
_entity_poly.type
_entity_poly.pdbx_seq_one_letter_code
_entity_poly.pdbx_strand_id
1 'polypeptide(L)'
;MKKNDEARILAQSAVEGAGKRATRIAAGAAVLAFGVVAAFGTVQDAPEPVTPHAVVETLAPPIRVEEGRGQGFWHEERFQRGDTFAAILDRLGVQDADADRLLKSQLGSLRLLRPGTTVQAITNEAGELASLWFINGRDRLVTLDRAGDEFKSAEQPADLRLQVVMKSGEIRSSLFAATDAAGLSDQIAVQLADIFSGDIDFHRDLRRGDRFVVVFEMLTHFGRAVKSGRVLAAEFVNEKKTYRAVWFAGTDSKGGYYTPEGKNLRKAFLRSPLEFSRITSGFGMRLHPLFRKWRAHTGVDYGAP
;
A
#
# COMPACT_ATOMS: atom_id res chain seq x y z
N MET A 1 -70.02 -61.33 42.06
CA MET A 1 -70.41 -60.41 43.16
C MET A 1 -69.28 -60.49 44.20
N LYS A 2 -68.40 -59.53 44.52
CA LYS A 2 -68.12 -58.09 44.29
C LYS A 2 -66.55 -57.96 44.26
N LYS A 3 -65.91 -57.19 43.35
CA LYS A 3 -65.37 -55.80 43.50
C LYS A 3 -64.66 -55.51 44.84
N ASN A 4 -63.60 -54.71 44.98
CA ASN A 4 -62.54 -54.09 44.16
C ASN A 4 -61.58 -53.45 45.20
N ASP A 5 -60.36 -53.10 44.79
CA ASP A 5 -59.55 -51.94 45.20
C ASP A 5 -59.13 -51.63 46.65
N GLU A 6 -57.85 -51.25 46.74
CA GLU A 6 -57.24 -50.17 47.53
C GLU A 6 -57.58 -49.98 49.02
N ALA A 7 -56.54 -49.98 49.86
CA ALA A 7 -56.15 -48.80 50.68
C ALA A 7 -54.83 -49.09 51.44
N ARG A 8 -53.79 -48.23 51.48
CA ARG A 8 -53.69 -46.94 52.20
C ARG A 8 -53.93 -47.18 53.72
N ILE A 9 -53.13 -46.79 54.73
CA ILE A 9 -52.29 -45.61 55.00
C ILE A 9 -51.47 -45.95 56.26
N LEU A 10 -50.19 -45.58 56.35
CA LEU A 10 -49.54 -45.16 57.60
C LEU A 10 -48.69 -43.92 57.23
N ALA A 11 -49.23 -42.70 57.21
CA ALA A 11 -49.46 -41.86 58.39
C ALA A 11 -48.27 -41.85 59.37
N GLN A 12 -47.19 -41.19 58.94
CA GLN A 12 -46.36 -40.45 59.88
C GLN A 12 -47.11 -39.18 60.29
N SER A 13 -47.41 -39.08 61.58
CA SER A 13 -47.62 -37.85 62.32
C SER A 13 -47.20 -38.16 63.76
N ALA A 14 -46.54 -37.32 64.53
CA ALA A 14 -46.08 -35.97 64.34
C ALA A 14 -45.15 -35.66 65.52
N VAL A 15 -44.28 -34.65 65.33
CA VAL A 15 -43.84 -33.71 66.39
C VAL A 15 -42.85 -34.35 67.40
N GLU A 16 -41.66 -33.84 67.62
CA GLU A 16 -41.28 -32.48 67.92
C GLU A 16 -39.74 -32.42 67.95
N GLY A 17 -39.15 -31.24 67.76
CA GLY A 17 -37.75 -31.05 68.15
C GLY A 17 -36.94 -30.24 67.17
N ALA A 18 -37.24 -28.94 67.18
CA ALA A 18 -36.31 -27.86 67.01
C ALA A 18 -34.82 -28.27 67.02
N GLY A 19 -34.16 -28.11 65.87
CA GLY A 19 -32.71 -28.15 65.82
C GLY A 19 -32.19 -28.45 64.43
N LYS A 20 -31.40 -27.51 63.88
CA LYS A 20 -30.47 -27.72 62.76
C LYS A 20 -31.01 -27.59 61.32
N ARG A 21 -32.10 -26.85 61.08
CA ARG A 21 -32.43 -26.35 59.72
C ARG A 21 -32.38 -24.83 59.53
N ALA A 22 -32.30 -24.04 60.61
CA ALA A 22 -31.97 -22.60 60.50
C ALA A 22 -30.48 -22.35 60.18
N THR A 23 -29.60 -23.34 60.39
CA THR A 23 -28.15 -23.18 60.21
C THR A 23 -27.61 -23.54 58.83
N ARG A 24 -28.45 -24.00 57.88
CA ARG A 24 -27.99 -24.28 56.50
C ARG A 24 -28.43 -23.25 55.46
N ILE A 25 -29.39 -22.38 55.75
CA ILE A 25 -29.70 -21.21 54.91
C ILE A 25 -28.86 -19.99 55.32
N ALA A 26 -28.42 -19.90 56.58
CA ALA A 26 -27.49 -18.84 57.02
C ALA A 26 -26.04 -19.03 56.49
N ALA A 27 -25.63 -20.26 56.16
CA ALA A 27 -24.28 -20.50 55.61
C ALA A 27 -24.16 -20.16 54.11
N GLY A 28 -25.26 -20.16 53.36
CA GLY A 28 -25.29 -19.72 51.95
C GLY A 28 -25.32 -18.19 51.79
N ALA A 29 -25.86 -17.47 52.77
CA ALA A 29 -25.87 -16.00 52.78
C ALA A 29 -24.55 -15.39 53.30
N ALA A 30 -23.80 -16.10 54.15
CA ALA A 30 -22.54 -15.60 54.69
C ALA A 30 -21.35 -15.70 53.70
N VAL A 31 -21.39 -16.64 52.74
CA VAL A 31 -20.36 -16.75 51.69
C VAL A 31 -20.58 -15.76 50.54
N LEU A 32 -21.81 -15.25 50.37
CA LEU A 32 -22.08 -14.10 49.49
C LEU A 32 -21.82 -12.74 50.15
N ALA A 33 -21.58 -12.70 51.46
CA ALA A 33 -21.26 -11.46 52.19
C ALA A 33 -19.74 -11.25 52.43
N PHE A 34 -18.88 -12.22 52.14
CA PHE A 34 -17.43 -12.13 52.35
C PHE A 34 -16.59 -12.38 51.08
N GLY A 35 -17.21 -12.30 49.90
CA GLY A 35 -16.54 -12.39 48.60
C GLY A 35 -16.14 -11.05 47.97
N VAL A 36 -16.28 -9.93 48.70
CA VAL A 36 -15.69 -8.65 48.29
C VAL A 36 -14.41 -8.46 49.09
N VAL A 37 -13.38 -9.23 48.74
CA VAL A 37 -12.02 -8.79 49.03
C VAL A 37 -11.79 -7.60 48.11
N ALA A 38 -12.02 -6.42 48.68
CA ALA A 38 -11.57 -5.17 48.12
C ALA A 38 -10.07 -5.32 47.84
N ALA A 39 -9.72 -5.46 46.55
CA ALA A 39 -8.40 -5.12 46.09
C ALA A 39 -8.25 -3.63 46.45
N PHE A 40 -7.60 -3.36 47.58
CA PHE A 40 -7.09 -2.03 47.87
C PHE A 40 -6.16 -1.70 46.71
N GLY A 41 -6.66 -0.92 45.76
CA GLY A 41 -5.81 -0.12 44.92
C GLY A 41 -4.98 0.69 45.89
N THR A 42 -3.68 0.42 45.93
CA THR A 42 -2.72 1.40 46.42
C THR A 42 -3.04 2.66 45.63
N VAL A 43 -3.62 3.66 46.29
CA VAL A 43 -3.66 5.01 45.76
C VAL A 43 -2.20 5.33 45.50
N GLN A 44 -1.78 5.30 44.23
CA GLN A 44 -0.54 5.97 43.86
C GLN A 44 -0.73 7.39 44.38
N ASP A 45 0.19 7.86 45.23
CA ASP A 45 0.22 9.26 45.63
C ASP A 45 -0.07 10.09 44.40
N ALA A 46 -1.04 11.02 44.52
CA ALA A 46 -1.36 11.92 43.44
C ALA A 46 -0.03 12.46 42.90
N PRO A 47 0.28 12.30 41.60
CA PRO A 47 1.56 12.76 41.08
C PRO A 47 1.70 14.22 41.50
N GLU A 48 2.83 14.54 42.15
CA GLU A 48 3.07 15.89 42.64
C GLU A 48 2.65 16.88 41.56
N PRO A 49 1.91 17.96 41.91
CA PRO A 49 1.42 18.89 40.91
C PRO A 49 2.60 19.42 40.12
N VAL A 50 2.76 18.92 38.90
CA VAL A 50 3.80 19.36 37.98
C VAL A 50 3.46 20.80 37.66
N THR A 51 4.16 21.73 38.28
CA THR A 51 4.03 23.15 37.98
C THR A 51 4.60 23.34 36.57
N PRO A 52 3.77 23.63 35.55
CA PRO A 52 4.29 23.83 34.21
C PRO A 52 5.10 25.13 34.24
N HIS A 53 6.41 25.01 34.08
CA HIS A 53 7.26 26.17 33.87
C HIS A 53 7.22 26.48 32.38
N ALA A 54 6.78 27.69 32.03
CA ALA A 54 6.80 28.14 30.65
C ALA A 54 8.27 28.28 30.22
N VAL A 55 8.78 27.30 29.48
CA VAL A 55 10.09 27.40 28.83
C VAL A 55 9.89 28.23 27.58
N VAL A 56 10.19 29.53 27.67
CA VAL A 56 10.30 30.40 26.50
C VAL A 56 11.67 30.14 25.88
N GLU A 57 11.77 29.08 25.09
CA GLU A 57 12.94 28.85 24.25
C GLU A 57 12.89 29.84 23.09
N THR A 58 13.79 30.82 23.10
CA THR A 58 13.97 31.71 21.94
C THR A 58 14.64 30.88 20.86
N LEU A 59 13.83 30.34 19.94
CA LEU A 59 14.34 29.73 18.73
C LEU A 59 15.25 30.76 18.06
N ALA A 60 16.49 30.34 17.73
CA ALA A 60 17.35 31.15 16.89
C ALA A 60 16.55 31.61 15.67
N PRO A 61 16.75 32.86 15.18
CA PRO A 61 16.09 33.28 13.95
C PRO A 61 16.29 32.19 12.89
N PRO A 62 15.26 31.90 12.06
CA PRO A 62 15.40 30.87 11.02
C PRO A 62 16.72 31.13 10.31
N ILE A 63 17.50 30.07 10.09
CA ILE A 63 18.72 30.13 9.29
C ILE A 63 18.40 31.07 8.14
N ARG A 64 19.09 32.22 8.09
CA ARG A 64 18.94 33.16 6.99
C ARG A 64 19.31 32.33 5.79
N VAL A 65 18.31 31.92 5.01
CA VAL A 65 18.56 31.24 3.74
C VAL A 65 19.37 32.26 2.99
N GLU A 66 20.67 32.02 2.86
CA GLU A 66 21.49 32.89 2.05
C GLU A 66 20.77 32.95 0.70
N GLU A 67 20.39 34.16 0.28
CA GLU A 67 19.91 34.43 -1.07
C GLU A 67 21.11 34.24 -2.02
N GLY A 68 21.57 33.00 -2.11
CA GLY A 68 22.73 32.57 -2.85
C GLY A 68 22.31 32.31 -4.27
N ARG A 69 22.56 33.29 -5.13
CA ARG A 69 22.86 33.18 -6.58
C ARG A 69 22.11 32.05 -7.32
N GLY A 70 21.03 32.45 -8.00
CA GLY A 70 20.33 31.63 -8.98
C GLY A 70 19.26 30.76 -8.36
N GLN A 71 18.10 31.34 -8.07
CA GLN A 71 16.93 30.58 -7.64
C GLN A 71 16.49 29.69 -8.80
N GLY A 72 16.80 28.39 -8.69
CA GLY A 72 16.33 27.37 -9.62
C GLY A 72 14.99 26.82 -9.16
N PHE A 73 13.99 26.81 -10.02
CA PHE A 73 12.69 26.21 -9.76
C PHE A 73 12.73 24.73 -10.13
N TRP A 74 12.42 23.87 -9.16
CA TRP A 74 12.42 22.42 -9.31
C TRP A 74 11.09 21.93 -9.88
N HIS A 75 11.18 21.10 -10.90
CA HIS A 75 10.04 20.45 -11.53
C HIS A 75 10.26 18.94 -11.55
N GLU A 76 9.18 18.19 -11.44
CA GLU A 76 9.21 16.74 -11.48
C GLU A 76 8.03 16.24 -12.28
N GLU A 77 8.29 15.30 -13.20
CA GLU A 77 7.22 14.72 -14.00
C GLU A 77 7.57 13.29 -14.45
N ARG A 78 6.54 12.44 -14.58
CA ARG A 78 6.73 11.04 -15.01
C ARG A 78 6.68 10.91 -16.52
N PHE A 79 7.72 10.36 -17.13
CA PHE A 79 7.74 10.09 -18.58
C PHE A 79 6.72 8.99 -18.93
N GLN A 80 5.83 9.24 -19.87
CA GLN A 80 4.72 8.36 -20.24
C GLN A 80 4.98 7.63 -21.56
N ARG A 81 4.17 6.61 -21.84
CA ARG A 81 4.28 5.86 -23.10
C ARG A 81 3.79 6.74 -24.26
N GLY A 82 4.67 6.98 -25.22
CA GLY A 82 4.37 7.85 -26.37
C GLY A 82 4.74 9.31 -26.16
N ASP A 83 5.30 9.68 -25.00
CA ASP A 83 5.83 11.02 -24.78
C ASP A 83 6.99 11.34 -25.73
N THR A 84 7.03 12.59 -26.18
CA THR A 84 8.20 13.19 -26.83
C THR A 84 8.97 14.05 -25.81
N PHE A 85 10.21 14.40 -26.12
CA PHE A 85 10.99 15.30 -25.25
C PHE A 85 10.34 16.68 -25.13
N ALA A 86 9.81 17.22 -26.23
CA ALA A 86 9.04 18.46 -26.18
C ALA A 86 7.83 18.36 -25.24
N ALA A 87 7.06 17.26 -25.28
CA ALA A 87 5.87 17.10 -24.44
C ALA A 87 6.19 16.99 -22.95
N ILE A 88 7.29 16.31 -22.57
CA ILE A 88 7.69 16.23 -21.16
C ILE A 88 8.27 17.55 -20.66
N LEU A 89 9.01 18.30 -21.48
CA LEU A 89 9.52 19.63 -21.12
C LEU A 89 8.38 20.61 -20.87
N ASP A 90 7.34 20.59 -21.70
CA ASP A 90 6.13 21.41 -21.52
C ASP A 90 5.43 21.09 -20.19
N ARG A 91 5.25 19.81 -19.87
CA ARG A 91 4.68 19.37 -18.57
C ARG A 91 5.58 19.70 -17.37
N LEU A 92 6.89 19.74 -17.57
CA LEU A 92 7.86 20.25 -16.59
C LEU A 92 7.85 21.78 -16.49
N GLY A 93 6.99 22.48 -17.23
CA GLY A 93 6.89 23.95 -17.18
C GLY A 93 8.08 24.68 -17.80
N VAL A 94 8.87 24.01 -18.64
CA VAL A 94 10.04 24.59 -19.30
C VAL A 94 9.58 25.53 -20.41
N GLN A 95 9.92 26.81 -20.30
CA GLN A 95 9.62 27.87 -21.27
C GLN A 95 10.89 28.23 -22.05
N ASP A 96 11.50 27.22 -22.65
CA ASP A 96 12.76 27.35 -23.36
C ASP A 96 12.59 26.92 -24.83
N ALA A 97 12.54 27.90 -25.72
CA ALA A 97 12.39 27.65 -27.14
C ALA A 97 13.60 26.90 -27.74
N ASP A 98 14.77 27.03 -27.12
CA ASP A 98 16.01 26.42 -27.59
C ASP A 98 16.23 25.03 -26.97
N ALA A 99 15.65 24.72 -25.81
CA ALA A 99 15.87 23.44 -25.11
C ALA A 99 15.67 22.21 -26.00
N ASP A 100 14.58 22.11 -26.77
CA ASP A 100 14.36 20.97 -27.67
C ASP A 100 15.45 20.86 -28.75
N ARG A 101 15.91 22.00 -29.29
CA ARG A 101 17.01 22.03 -30.27
C ARG A 101 18.33 21.61 -29.62
N LEU A 102 18.63 22.15 -28.44
CA LEU A 102 19.91 21.92 -27.76
C LEU A 102 20.01 20.47 -27.26
N LEU A 103 18.91 19.91 -26.76
CA LEU A 103 18.83 18.53 -26.28
C LEU A 103 18.92 17.48 -27.41
N LYS A 104 18.66 17.85 -28.67
CA LYS A 104 18.92 16.96 -29.82
C LYS A 104 20.40 16.57 -29.96
N SER A 105 21.33 17.36 -29.44
CA SER A 105 22.75 16.97 -29.38
C SER A 105 22.99 15.79 -28.42
N GLN A 106 22.09 15.58 -27.45
CA GLN A 106 22.20 14.57 -26.38
C GLN A 106 21.23 13.38 -26.57
N LEU A 107 20.81 13.10 -27.82
CA LEU A 107 19.88 12.00 -28.13
C LEU A 107 20.36 10.63 -27.61
N GLY A 108 21.67 10.39 -27.52
CA GLY A 108 22.23 9.15 -26.97
C GLY A 108 21.82 8.94 -25.50
N SER A 109 21.99 9.97 -24.67
CA SER A 109 21.63 9.95 -23.26
C SER A 109 20.11 9.91 -23.08
N LEU A 110 19.38 10.67 -23.89
CA LEU A 110 17.92 10.72 -23.89
C LEU A 110 17.25 9.38 -24.27
N ARG A 111 17.87 8.56 -25.13
CA ARG A 111 17.39 7.20 -25.44
C ARG A 111 17.41 6.24 -24.25
N LEU A 112 18.12 6.58 -23.17
CA LEU A 112 18.14 5.80 -21.94
C LEU A 112 16.89 6.01 -21.08
N LEU A 113 16.10 7.06 -21.37
CA LEU A 113 14.84 7.34 -20.71
C LEU A 113 13.77 6.33 -21.14
N ARG A 114 13.04 5.77 -20.17
CA ARG A 114 11.99 4.77 -20.41
C ARG A 114 10.65 5.28 -19.89
N PRO A 115 9.53 4.86 -20.50
CA PRO A 115 8.21 5.10 -19.92
C PRO A 115 8.16 4.61 -18.47
N GLY A 116 7.59 5.43 -17.60
CA GLY A 116 7.49 5.22 -16.17
C GLY A 116 8.61 5.89 -15.35
N THR A 117 9.71 6.33 -15.98
CA THR A 117 10.81 7.01 -15.27
C THR A 117 10.40 8.42 -14.83
N THR A 118 10.70 8.76 -13.59
CA THR A 118 10.58 10.14 -13.08
C THR A 118 11.72 10.99 -13.63
N VAL A 119 11.37 12.07 -14.33
CA VAL A 119 12.29 13.08 -14.84
C VAL A 119 12.19 14.31 -13.95
N GLN A 120 13.33 14.88 -13.60
CA GLN A 120 13.40 16.09 -12.80
C GLN A 120 14.18 17.16 -13.57
N ALA A 121 13.79 18.41 -13.38
CA ALA A 121 14.40 19.54 -14.03
C ALA A 121 14.52 20.72 -13.08
N ILE A 122 15.51 21.57 -13.35
CA ILE A 122 15.63 22.90 -12.75
C ILE A 122 15.50 23.91 -13.88
N THR A 123 14.65 24.91 -13.65
CA THR A 123 14.53 26.08 -14.52
C THR A 123 15.00 27.34 -13.80
N ASN A 124 15.46 28.33 -14.56
CA ASN A 124 15.77 29.65 -14.01
C ASN A 124 14.49 30.51 -13.89
N GLU A 125 14.62 31.76 -13.42
CA GLU A 125 13.50 32.70 -13.29
C GLU A 125 12.78 33.01 -14.61
N ALA A 126 13.45 32.85 -15.75
CA ALA A 126 12.86 33.01 -17.07
C ALA A 126 12.15 31.74 -17.59
N GLY A 127 12.19 30.65 -16.84
CA GLY A 127 11.65 29.34 -17.24
C GLY A 127 12.57 28.55 -18.18
N GLU A 128 13.80 29.01 -18.42
CA GLU A 128 14.77 28.30 -19.25
C GLU A 128 15.32 27.08 -18.54
N LEU A 129 15.62 26.00 -19.27
CA LEU A 129 16.11 24.76 -18.69
C LEU A 129 17.58 24.90 -18.28
N ALA A 130 17.86 24.82 -16.98
CA ALA A 130 19.23 24.85 -16.46
C ALA A 130 19.82 23.44 -16.36
N SER A 131 19.05 22.49 -15.85
CA SER A 131 19.48 21.10 -15.68
C SER A 131 18.30 20.15 -15.79
N LEU A 132 18.53 18.96 -16.33
CA LEU A 132 17.58 17.85 -16.37
C LEU A 132 18.28 16.56 -15.96
N TRP A 133 17.64 15.75 -15.13
CA TRP A 133 18.19 14.45 -14.77
C TRP A 133 17.12 13.41 -14.52
N PHE A 134 17.54 12.15 -14.64
CA PHE A 134 16.71 10.98 -14.41
C PHE A 134 17.59 9.77 -14.09
N ILE A 135 16.99 8.74 -13.52
CA ILE A 135 17.68 7.48 -13.27
C ILE A 135 17.26 6.48 -14.34
N ASN A 136 18.25 5.96 -15.08
CA ASN A 136 18.02 5.05 -16.18
C ASN A 136 17.75 3.62 -15.70
N GLY A 137 17.41 2.73 -16.63
CA GLY A 137 17.11 1.32 -16.30
C GLY A 137 18.28 0.49 -15.75
N ARG A 138 19.49 1.06 -15.66
CA ARG A 138 20.69 0.45 -15.06
C ARG A 138 21.02 1.04 -13.69
N ASP A 139 20.07 1.74 -13.08
CA ASP A 139 20.21 2.41 -11.79
C ASP A 139 21.37 3.44 -11.79
N ARG A 140 21.60 4.09 -12.94
CA ARG A 140 22.56 5.18 -13.11
C ARG A 140 21.85 6.51 -13.28
N LEU A 141 22.36 7.53 -12.61
CA LEU A 141 21.92 8.91 -12.74
C LEU A 141 22.49 9.49 -14.02
N VAL A 142 21.61 9.94 -14.91
CA VAL A 142 21.95 10.68 -16.11
C VAL A 142 21.61 12.14 -15.85
N THR A 143 22.59 13.05 -15.95
CA THR A 143 22.39 14.50 -15.86
C THR A 143 22.65 15.15 -17.21
N LEU A 144 21.91 16.23 -17.49
CA LEU A 144 21.99 17.06 -18.67
C LEU A 144 22.02 18.50 -18.19
N ASP A 145 23.22 19.07 -18.12
CA ASP A 145 23.46 20.40 -17.57
C ASP A 145 23.73 21.40 -18.70
N ARG A 146 23.06 22.56 -18.66
CA ARG A 146 23.24 23.60 -19.66
C ARG A 146 24.61 24.27 -19.49
N ALA A 147 25.40 24.32 -20.56
CA ALA A 147 26.72 24.92 -20.62
C ALA A 147 26.78 25.91 -21.79
N GLY A 148 26.14 27.08 -21.63
CA GLY A 148 25.98 28.06 -22.72
C GLY A 148 24.95 27.57 -23.74
N ASP A 149 25.38 27.41 -24.99
CA ASP A 149 24.56 26.99 -26.12
C ASP A 149 24.61 25.47 -26.38
N GLU A 150 25.01 24.69 -25.38
CA GLU A 150 24.97 23.23 -25.44
C GLU A 150 24.53 22.63 -24.10
N PHE A 151 24.05 21.38 -24.14
CA PHE A 151 23.90 20.56 -22.93
C PHE A 151 25.06 19.57 -22.87
N LYS A 152 25.65 19.43 -21.68
CA LYS A 152 26.62 18.36 -21.40
C LYS A 152 25.92 17.25 -20.65
N SER A 153 26.16 16.01 -21.06
CA SER A 153 25.64 14.84 -20.34
C SER A 153 26.71 14.15 -19.51
N ALA A 154 26.30 13.65 -18.35
CA ALA A 154 27.12 12.78 -17.51
C ALA A 154 26.29 11.60 -17.03
N GLU A 155 26.94 10.44 -16.84
CA GLU A 155 26.30 9.24 -16.32
C GLU A 155 27.12 8.64 -15.17
N GLN A 156 26.54 8.63 -13.98
CA GLN A 156 27.20 8.12 -12.76
C GLN A 156 26.32 7.13 -12.00
N PRO A 157 26.89 6.26 -11.15
CA PRO A 157 26.08 5.42 -10.26
C PRO A 157 25.17 6.30 -9.40
N ALA A 158 23.88 5.97 -9.33
CA ALA A 158 22.97 6.71 -8.46
C ALA A 158 23.16 6.26 -6.99
N ASP A 159 23.22 7.21 -6.06
CA ASP A 159 23.14 6.91 -4.61
C ASP A 159 21.69 6.56 -4.27
N LEU A 160 21.35 5.29 -4.43
CA LEU A 160 20.02 4.75 -4.14
C LEU A 160 19.95 4.23 -2.71
N ARG A 161 18.96 4.69 -1.97
CA ARG A 161 18.65 4.20 -0.63
C ARG A 161 17.39 3.37 -0.65
N LEU A 162 17.49 2.15 -0.13
CA LEU A 162 16.35 1.26 0.07
C LEU A 162 15.54 1.72 1.28
N GLN A 163 14.24 1.90 1.09
CA GLN A 163 13.27 2.16 2.14
C GLN A 163 12.14 1.12 2.06
N VAL A 164 11.51 0.83 3.20
CA VAL A 164 10.32 -0.02 3.24
C VAL A 164 9.11 0.88 3.38
N VAL A 165 8.16 0.73 2.46
CA VAL A 165 6.95 1.56 2.38
C VAL A 165 5.72 0.65 2.48
N MET A 166 4.70 1.13 3.18
CA MET A 166 3.39 0.50 3.27
C MET A 166 2.35 1.36 2.58
N LYS A 167 1.51 0.74 1.74
CA LYS A 167 0.34 1.39 1.13
C LYS A 167 -0.88 0.47 1.20
N SER A 168 -2.07 1.06 1.07
CA SER A 168 -3.33 0.34 1.02
C SER A 168 -4.26 0.95 -0.04
N GLY A 169 -5.25 0.17 -0.47
CA GLY A 169 -6.23 0.62 -1.44
C GLY A 169 -7.51 -0.21 -1.40
N GLU A 170 -8.57 0.36 -1.98
CA GLU A 170 -9.87 -0.28 -2.13
C GLU A 170 -10.19 -0.46 -3.62
N ILE A 171 -10.68 -1.64 -3.98
CA ILE A 171 -11.09 -1.98 -5.33
C ILE A 171 -12.41 -1.26 -5.64
N ARG A 172 -12.38 -0.44 -6.70
CA ARG A 172 -13.57 0.20 -7.28
C ARG A 172 -13.93 -0.37 -8.65
N SER A 173 -12.92 -0.72 -9.45
CA SER A 173 -13.08 -1.21 -10.82
C SER A 173 -12.10 -2.33 -11.15
N SER A 174 -10.80 -2.13 -10.91
CA SER A 174 -9.76 -3.14 -11.15
C SER A 174 -8.60 -2.98 -10.17
N LEU A 175 -7.74 -4.01 -10.06
CA LEU A 175 -6.53 -3.96 -9.25
C LEU A 175 -5.58 -2.83 -9.71
N PHE A 176 -5.39 -2.68 -11.03
CA PHE A 176 -4.54 -1.63 -11.59
C PHE A 176 -5.09 -0.23 -11.27
N ALA A 177 -6.39 0.01 -11.45
CA ALA A 177 -6.97 1.30 -11.12
C ALA A 177 -6.88 1.63 -9.62
N ALA A 178 -7.01 0.62 -8.75
CA ALA A 178 -6.91 0.80 -7.30
C ALA A 178 -5.47 1.04 -6.83
N THR A 179 -4.49 0.37 -7.45
CA THR A 179 -3.06 0.59 -7.19
C THR A 179 -2.60 1.94 -7.71
N ASP A 180 -3.05 2.37 -8.90
CA ASP A 180 -2.83 3.72 -9.44
C ASP A 180 -3.38 4.79 -8.47
N ALA A 181 -4.62 4.61 -7.99
CA ALA A 181 -5.24 5.53 -7.03
C ALA A 181 -4.51 5.58 -5.67
N ALA A 182 -3.85 4.49 -5.27
CA ALA A 182 -2.99 4.44 -4.09
C ALA A 182 -1.58 5.03 -4.37
N GLY A 183 -1.27 5.43 -5.60
CA GLY A 183 0.07 5.88 -6.01
C GLY A 183 1.12 4.76 -5.91
N LEU A 184 0.71 3.53 -6.22
CA LEU A 184 1.62 2.40 -6.42
C LEU A 184 2.04 2.33 -7.89
N SER A 185 3.23 1.79 -8.15
CA SER A 185 3.67 1.55 -9.51
C SER A 185 3.01 0.29 -10.09
N ASP A 186 2.89 0.24 -11.42
CA ASP A 186 2.40 -0.92 -12.17
C ASP A 186 3.18 -2.20 -11.79
N GLN A 187 4.48 -2.08 -11.48
CA GLN A 187 5.31 -3.19 -11.05
C GLN A 187 4.83 -3.81 -9.73
N ILE A 188 4.31 -2.99 -8.79
CA ILE A 188 3.71 -3.51 -7.56
C ILE A 188 2.35 -4.14 -7.84
N ALA A 189 1.55 -3.55 -8.74
CA ALA A 189 0.27 -4.12 -9.14
C ALA A 189 0.43 -5.52 -9.76
N VAL A 190 1.43 -5.68 -10.64
CA VAL A 190 1.81 -6.95 -11.26
C VAL A 190 2.27 -7.96 -10.20
N GLN A 191 3.16 -7.57 -9.28
CA GLN A 191 3.59 -8.47 -8.20
C GLN A 191 2.42 -8.93 -7.33
N LEU A 192 1.49 -8.04 -6.98
CA LEU A 192 0.28 -8.41 -6.22
C LEU A 192 -0.58 -9.42 -6.99
N ALA A 193 -0.77 -9.21 -8.29
CA ALA A 193 -1.50 -10.13 -9.14
C ALA A 193 -0.84 -11.52 -9.14
N ASP A 194 0.48 -11.57 -9.32
CA ASP A 194 1.25 -12.83 -9.34
C ASP A 194 1.16 -13.60 -8.03
N ILE A 195 1.39 -12.91 -6.92
CA ILE A 195 1.41 -13.47 -5.58
C ILE A 195 0.09 -14.18 -5.25
N PHE A 196 -1.04 -13.62 -5.70
CA PHE A 196 -2.38 -14.13 -5.38
C PHE A 196 -3.10 -14.82 -6.55
N SER A 197 -2.47 -14.93 -7.73
CA SER A 197 -3.06 -15.51 -8.96
C SER A 197 -3.54 -16.96 -8.80
N GLY A 198 -2.94 -17.71 -7.87
CA GLY A 198 -3.35 -19.08 -7.55
C GLY A 198 -4.59 -19.16 -6.66
N ASP A 199 -4.99 -18.07 -6.01
CA ASP A 199 -6.07 -18.01 -5.03
C ASP A 199 -7.22 -17.08 -5.43
N ILE A 200 -6.95 -16.08 -6.27
CA ILE A 200 -7.88 -15.05 -6.73
C ILE A 200 -7.73 -14.90 -8.25
N ASP A 201 -8.83 -15.05 -8.98
CA ASP A 201 -8.91 -14.61 -10.37
C ASP A 201 -9.21 -13.10 -10.39
N PHE A 202 -8.19 -12.26 -10.57
CA PHE A 202 -8.35 -10.80 -10.54
C PHE A 202 -9.26 -10.25 -11.66
N HIS A 203 -9.63 -11.06 -12.65
CA HIS A 203 -10.53 -10.66 -13.72
C HIS A 203 -11.99 -10.96 -13.40
N ARG A 204 -12.24 -11.99 -12.58
CA ARG A 204 -13.60 -12.50 -12.31
C ARG A 204 -14.04 -12.36 -10.86
N ASP A 205 -13.11 -12.50 -9.92
CA ASP A 205 -13.41 -12.59 -8.50
C ASP A 205 -13.41 -11.20 -7.84
N LEU A 206 -12.84 -10.17 -8.47
CA LEU A 206 -12.78 -8.81 -7.91
C LEU A 206 -14.16 -8.17 -7.77
N ARG A 207 -14.43 -7.62 -6.58
CA ARG A 207 -15.64 -6.85 -6.29
C ARG A 207 -15.32 -5.47 -5.73
N ARG A 208 -16.25 -4.54 -5.93
CA ARG A 208 -16.19 -3.23 -5.29
C ARG A 208 -16.21 -3.39 -3.77
N GLY A 209 -15.28 -2.75 -3.08
CA GLY A 209 -15.12 -2.85 -1.62
C GLY A 209 -14.11 -3.89 -1.15
N ASP A 210 -13.59 -4.73 -2.05
CA ASP A 210 -12.39 -5.52 -1.76
C ASP A 210 -11.22 -4.57 -1.46
N ARG A 211 -10.27 -5.00 -0.63
CA ARG A 211 -9.17 -4.13 -0.18
C ARG A 211 -7.85 -4.86 -0.19
N PHE A 212 -6.77 -4.11 -0.31
CA PHE A 212 -5.43 -4.64 -0.17
C PHE A 212 -4.56 -3.73 0.68
N VAL A 213 -3.53 -4.34 1.27
CA VAL A 213 -2.42 -3.68 1.95
C VAL A 213 -1.14 -4.31 1.43
N VAL A 214 -0.15 -3.50 1.11
CA VAL A 214 1.12 -3.95 0.58
C VAL A 214 2.27 -3.25 1.28
N VAL A 215 3.27 -4.03 1.70
CA VAL A 215 4.55 -3.57 2.22
C VAL A 215 5.61 -3.96 1.19
N PHE A 216 6.38 -2.99 0.72
CA PHE A 216 7.32 -3.20 -0.39
C PHE A 216 8.55 -2.31 -0.26
N GLU A 217 9.60 -2.71 -0.96
CA GLU A 217 10.83 -1.96 -1.10
C GLU A 217 10.63 -0.75 -2.04
N MET A 218 11.16 0.41 -1.67
CA MET A 218 11.22 1.60 -2.48
C MET A 218 12.67 2.08 -2.55
N LEU A 219 13.22 2.21 -3.75
CA LEU A 219 14.50 2.86 -3.97
C LEU A 219 14.26 4.37 -4.07
N THR A 220 14.99 5.10 -3.25
CA THR A 220 14.93 6.56 -3.17
C THR A 220 16.27 7.18 -3.52
N HIS A 221 16.24 8.36 -4.12
CA HIS A 221 17.42 9.18 -4.37
C HIS A 221 17.15 10.57 -3.81
N PHE A 222 18.01 11.05 -2.91
CA PHE A 222 17.80 12.30 -2.15
C PHE A 222 16.39 12.42 -1.53
N GLY A 223 15.88 11.32 -0.97
CA GLY A 223 14.56 11.28 -0.34
C GLY A 223 13.37 11.21 -1.31
N ARG A 224 13.60 11.23 -2.62
CA ARG A 224 12.55 11.10 -3.64
C ARG A 224 12.44 9.68 -4.14
N ALA A 225 11.22 9.20 -4.35
CA ALA A 225 10.96 7.85 -4.85
C ALA A 225 11.35 7.73 -6.33
N VAL A 226 12.19 6.74 -6.65
CA VAL A 226 12.70 6.52 -8.01
C VAL A 226 12.09 5.26 -8.61
N LYS A 227 12.06 4.18 -7.83
CA LYS A 227 11.74 2.85 -8.34
C LYS A 227 11.19 1.99 -7.22
N SER A 228 10.09 1.29 -7.50
CA SER A 228 9.58 0.27 -6.60
C SER A 228 10.37 -1.03 -6.77
N GLY A 229 10.75 -1.63 -5.65
CA GLY A 229 11.42 -2.92 -5.57
C GLY A 229 10.43 -4.05 -5.35
N ARG A 230 10.84 -5.00 -4.50
CA ARG A 230 10.08 -6.21 -4.20
C ARG A 230 8.94 -5.94 -3.22
N VAL A 231 7.81 -6.66 -3.39
CA VAL A 231 6.80 -6.81 -2.34
C VAL A 231 7.38 -7.68 -1.22
N LEU A 232 7.38 -7.16 0.01
CA LEU A 232 7.86 -7.88 1.20
C LEU A 232 6.71 -8.62 1.89
N ALA A 233 5.54 -8.00 1.95
CA ALA A 233 4.32 -8.62 2.43
C ALA A 233 3.10 -8.00 1.77
N ALA A 234 2.03 -8.78 1.64
CA ALA A 234 0.76 -8.29 1.15
C ALA A 234 -0.40 -8.99 1.86
N GLU A 235 -1.49 -8.25 2.06
CA GLU A 235 -2.79 -8.76 2.45
C GLU A 235 -3.81 -8.33 1.39
N PHE A 236 -4.65 -9.27 0.97
CA PHE A 236 -5.79 -9.01 0.10
C PHE A 236 -7.06 -9.56 0.74
N VAL A 237 -8.10 -8.75 0.82
CA VAL A 237 -9.42 -9.17 1.30
C VAL A 237 -10.38 -9.14 0.13
N ASN A 238 -10.77 -10.33 -0.31
CA ASN A 238 -11.73 -10.55 -1.39
C ASN A 238 -12.94 -11.29 -0.84
N GLU A 239 -14.13 -10.72 -0.99
CA GLU A 239 -15.39 -11.31 -0.49
C GLU A 239 -15.34 -11.70 1.00
N LYS A 240 -14.76 -10.84 1.85
CA LYS A 240 -14.52 -11.07 3.29
C LYS A 240 -13.52 -12.18 3.64
N LYS A 241 -12.92 -12.85 2.65
CA LYS A 241 -11.84 -13.81 2.85
C LYS A 241 -10.50 -13.10 2.74
N THR A 242 -9.65 -13.30 3.75
CA THR A 242 -8.32 -12.71 3.81
C THR A 242 -7.27 -13.66 3.24
N TYR A 243 -6.47 -13.15 2.32
CA TYR A 243 -5.30 -13.80 1.73
C TYR A 243 -4.06 -13.02 2.15
N ARG A 244 -3.01 -13.73 2.58
CA ARG A 244 -1.76 -13.12 3.06
C ARG A 244 -0.57 -13.78 2.41
N ALA A 245 0.41 -12.95 2.10
CA ALA A 245 1.68 -13.37 1.52
C ALA A 245 2.83 -12.64 2.21
N VAL A 246 3.91 -13.38 2.47
CA VAL A 246 5.17 -12.87 3.00
C VAL A 246 6.30 -13.39 2.13
N TRP A 247 7.20 -12.50 1.73
CA TRP A 247 8.42 -12.87 1.04
C TRP A 247 9.40 -13.53 2.01
N PHE A 248 9.92 -14.68 1.62
CA PHE A 248 10.97 -15.37 2.35
C PHE A 248 12.05 -15.86 1.38
N ALA A 249 13.32 -15.64 1.72
CA ALA A 249 14.46 -16.14 0.97
C ALA A 249 15.36 -16.97 1.89
N GLY A 250 15.66 -18.20 1.46
CA GLY A 250 16.68 -19.03 2.10
C GLY A 250 18.10 -18.54 1.77
N THR A 251 19.10 -19.27 2.30
CA THR A 251 20.54 -18.96 2.12
C THR A 251 20.98 -18.89 0.65
N ASP A 252 20.29 -19.61 -0.24
CA ASP A 252 20.70 -19.80 -1.63
C ASP A 252 20.05 -18.79 -2.58
N SER A 253 19.53 -17.67 -2.05
CA SER A 253 18.99 -16.50 -2.78
C SER A 253 17.74 -16.71 -3.67
N LYS A 254 17.28 -17.96 -3.88
CA LYS A 254 15.98 -18.25 -4.49
C LYS A 254 14.88 -18.08 -3.44
N GLY A 255 14.39 -16.85 -3.29
CA GLY A 255 13.22 -16.56 -2.44
C GLY A 255 11.89 -16.85 -3.11
N GLY A 256 10.83 -16.87 -2.31
CA GLY A 256 9.46 -17.10 -2.74
C GLY A 256 8.46 -16.46 -1.78
N TYR A 257 7.18 -16.50 -2.16
CA TYR A 257 6.08 -16.00 -1.34
C TYR A 257 5.35 -17.16 -0.65
N TYR A 258 5.08 -16.97 0.63
CA TYR A 258 4.44 -17.96 1.48
C TYR A 258 3.30 -17.33 2.26
N THR A 259 2.32 -18.14 2.67
CA THR A 259 1.35 -17.72 3.68
C THR A 259 2.05 -17.57 5.03
N PRO A 260 1.46 -16.87 6.01
CA PRO A 260 2.01 -16.78 7.37
C PRO A 260 2.24 -18.15 8.04
N GLU A 261 1.53 -19.19 7.60
CA GLU A 261 1.68 -20.58 8.06
C GLU A 261 2.77 -21.35 7.30
N GLY A 262 3.52 -20.70 6.41
CA GLY A 262 4.63 -21.29 5.66
C GLY A 262 4.21 -22.07 4.41
N LYS A 263 2.95 -21.96 3.96
CA LYS A 263 2.51 -22.62 2.72
C LYS A 263 2.98 -21.84 1.51
N ASN A 264 3.63 -22.51 0.55
CA ASN A 264 4.09 -21.87 -0.68
C ASN A 264 2.89 -21.40 -1.54
N LEU A 265 2.93 -20.15 -2.01
CA LEU A 265 1.90 -19.56 -2.86
C LEU A 265 2.13 -19.79 -4.37
N ARG A 266 3.31 -20.27 -4.76
CA ARG A 266 3.63 -20.63 -6.14
C ARG A 266 2.91 -21.93 -6.51
N LYS A 267 1.70 -21.82 -7.09
CA LYS A 267 0.92 -22.98 -7.57
C LYS A 267 1.32 -23.37 -8.99
N ALA A 268 1.20 -24.65 -9.33
CA ALA A 268 1.54 -25.19 -10.66
C ALA A 268 0.56 -24.76 -11.77
N PHE A 269 -0.60 -24.22 -11.41
CA PHE A 269 -1.63 -23.77 -12.35
C PHE A 269 -2.18 -22.43 -11.89
N LEU A 270 -2.30 -21.50 -12.85
CA LEU A 270 -2.93 -20.19 -12.67
C LEU A 270 -4.46 -20.36 -12.71
N ARG A 271 -5.20 -19.44 -12.06
CA ARG A 271 -6.66 -19.39 -12.23
C ARG A 271 -7.12 -18.82 -13.58
N SER A 272 -6.26 -18.04 -14.23
CA SER A 272 -6.52 -17.40 -15.53
C SER A 272 -5.54 -17.92 -16.59
N PRO A 273 -5.94 -18.05 -17.88
CA PRO A 273 -5.09 -18.58 -18.95
C PRO A 273 -3.87 -17.71 -19.30
N LEU A 274 -3.79 -16.49 -18.76
CA LEU A 274 -2.63 -15.60 -18.90
C LEU A 274 -2.17 -15.15 -17.51
N GLU A 275 -0.86 -15.21 -17.25
CA GLU A 275 -0.24 -14.65 -16.03
C GLU A 275 -0.44 -13.12 -15.97
N PHE A 276 -0.39 -12.45 -17.13
CA PHE A 276 -0.36 -10.99 -17.22
C PHE A 276 -1.24 -10.49 -18.36
N SER A 277 -2.26 -9.69 -18.02
CA SER A 277 -2.88 -8.81 -19.00
C SER A 277 -3.82 -7.79 -18.35
N ARG A 278 -3.63 -6.52 -18.70
CA ARG A 278 -4.66 -5.50 -18.48
C ARG A 278 -5.82 -5.85 -19.40
N ILE A 279 -7.04 -5.91 -18.88
CA ILE A 279 -8.21 -5.90 -19.77
C ILE A 279 -8.22 -4.55 -20.48
N THR A 280 -7.93 -4.57 -21.78
CA THR A 280 -8.07 -3.38 -22.63
C THR A 280 -9.52 -3.24 -23.09
N SER A 281 -10.24 -4.36 -23.21
CA SER A 281 -11.69 -4.39 -23.49
C SER A 281 -12.38 -5.59 -22.84
N GLY A 282 -13.44 -5.35 -22.07
CA GLY A 282 -14.25 -6.42 -21.46
C GLY A 282 -15.25 -7.07 -22.42
N PHE A 283 -15.95 -8.10 -21.93
CA PHE A 283 -17.08 -8.73 -22.62
C PHE A 283 -18.35 -7.88 -22.50
N GLY A 284 -19.12 -7.77 -23.58
CA GLY A 284 -20.42 -7.08 -23.58
C GLY A 284 -20.55 -5.97 -24.63
N MET A 285 -21.65 -5.21 -24.54
CA MET A 285 -21.93 -4.14 -25.50
C MET A 285 -21.09 -2.89 -25.19
N ARG A 286 -20.39 -2.37 -26.20
CA ARG A 286 -19.65 -1.10 -26.09
C ARG A 286 -20.01 -0.14 -27.21
N LEU A 287 -20.01 1.15 -26.89
CA LEU A 287 -20.16 2.22 -27.88
C LEU A 287 -18.82 2.42 -28.60
N HIS A 288 -18.80 2.20 -29.91
CA HIS A 288 -17.60 2.45 -30.70
C HIS A 288 -17.35 3.97 -30.81
N PRO A 289 -16.20 4.51 -30.37
CA PRO A 289 -16.00 5.96 -30.23
C PRO A 289 -16.08 6.72 -31.57
N LEU A 290 -15.59 6.13 -32.66
CA LEU A 290 -15.67 6.74 -33.98
C LEU A 290 -17.05 6.59 -34.65
N PHE A 291 -17.64 5.40 -34.62
CA PHE A 291 -18.88 5.10 -35.36
C PHE A 291 -20.16 5.34 -34.55
N ARG A 292 -20.06 5.65 -33.25
CA ARG A 292 -21.19 5.86 -32.30
C ARG A 292 -22.27 4.78 -32.37
N LYS A 293 -21.89 3.54 -32.70
CA LYS A 293 -22.77 2.37 -32.71
C LYS A 293 -22.39 1.43 -31.59
N TRP A 294 -23.40 0.81 -30.98
CA TRP A 294 -23.22 -0.26 -30.02
C TRP A 294 -22.72 -1.51 -30.75
N ARG A 295 -21.59 -2.06 -30.34
CA ARG A 295 -21.02 -3.32 -30.83
C ARG A 295 -20.87 -4.31 -29.69
N ALA A 296 -21.28 -5.55 -29.95
CA ALA A 296 -21.05 -6.66 -29.04
C ALA A 296 -19.57 -7.04 -29.10
N HIS A 297 -18.91 -7.03 -27.95
CA HIS A 297 -17.62 -7.67 -27.77
C HIS A 297 -17.84 -9.06 -27.19
N THR A 298 -17.69 -10.09 -28.02
CA THR A 298 -17.99 -11.49 -27.67
C THR A 298 -16.80 -12.21 -27.00
N GLY A 299 -15.80 -11.47 -26.57
CA GLY A 299 -14.62 -11.97 -25.85
C GLY A 299 -14.13 -10.97 -24.81
N VAL A 300 -13.04 -11.30 -24.13
CA VAL A 300 -12.29 -10.38 -23.28
C VAL A 300 -10.94 -10.16 -23.94
N ASP A 301 -10.62 -8.90 -24.23
CA ASP A 301 -9.33 -8.54 -24.80
C ASP A 301 -8.33 -8.32 -23.68
N TYR A 302 -7.31 -9.15 -23.71
CA TYR A 302 -6.19 -9.14 -22.80
C TYR A 302 -5.04 -8.38 -23.47
N GLY A 303 -4.71 -7.19 -22.98
CA GLY A 303 -3.51 -6.47 -23.39
C GLY A 303 -2.28 -7.16 -22.81
N ALA A 304 -1.47 -7.78 -23.68
CA ALA A 304 -0.19 -8.39 -23.35
C ALA A 304 0.98 -7.51 -23.87
N PRO A 305 2.17 -7.55 -23.23
CA PRO A 305 3.36 -6.78 -23.65
C PRO A 305 3.93 -7.16 -25.01
#